data_AF-A0A3D8I8F8-F1
#
_entry.id   AF-A0A3D8I8F8-F1
#
_cell.length_a   1.000
_cell.length_b   1.000
_cell.length_c   1.000
_cell.angle_alpha   90.00
_cell.angle_beta   90.00
_cell.angle_gamma   90.00
#
_symmetry.space_group_name_H-M   'P 1'
#
loop_
_entity.id
_entity.type
_entity.pdbx_description
1 polymer ?
#
loop_
_entity_poly.entity_id
_entity_poly.type
_entity_poly.pdbx_seq_one_letter_code
_entity_poly.pdbx_strand_id
1 'polypeptide(L)'
;MGGKEIQRYAIRGIKGYICKDFVDNKSNIETNSILLQRIISHIQNPTPHIKFTATIAPNGDKRQIVNTIFQIICKENISNKYILGLLHSKLINWYCYRFCFSKAIRSMDFSNEIANKIPLPEITEQNQSIADSIIILVEEILNLKAKDPTTDTLHLESEIDNLVYKLYNLTEAEIKIIES
;
A
#
# COMPACT_ATOMS: atom_id res chain seq x y z
N MET A 1 -2.85 -17.08 -4.87
CA MET A 1 -2.29 -15.86 -5.53
C MET A 1 -0.91 -15.62 -4.98
N GLY A 2 0.04 -15.24 -5.84
CA GLY A 2 1.35 -14.74 -5.44
C GLY A 2 1.47 -13.24 -5.69
N GLY A 3 2.66 -12.70 -5.40
CA GLY A 3 2.95 -11.27 -5.53
C GLY A 3 2.70 -10.71 -6.94
N LYS A 4 2.92 -11.50 -8.00
CA LYS A 4 2.70 -11.05 -9.40
C LYS A 4 1.25 -10.63 -9.66
N GLU A 5 0.29 -11.25 -8.96
CA GLU A 5 -1.13 -10.94 -9.10
C GLU A 5 -1.53 -9.68 -8.30
N ILE A 6 -0.71 -9.21 -7.36
CA ILE A 6 -0.95 -7.97 -6.64
C ILE A 6 -0.54 -6.81 -7.53
N GLN A 7 -1.42 -5.84 -7.71
CA GLN A 7 -1.17 -4.60 -8.43
C GLN A 7 -1.51 -3.43 -7.51
N ARG A 8 -1.08 -2.22 -7.88
CA ARG A 8 -1.41 -1.01 -7.11
C ARG A 8 -2.93 -0.82 -7.13
N TYR A 9 -3.55 -0.97 -5.95
CA TYR A 9 -5.00 -0.94 -5.72
C TYR A 9 -5.82 -1.99 -6.48
N ALA A 10 -5.20 -3.07 -6.97
CA ALA A 10 -5.94 -4.10 -7.70
C ALA A 10 -5.34 -5.49 -7.52
N ILE A 11 -6.13 -6.52 -7.79
CA ILE A 11 -5.65 -7.89 -7.91
C ILE A 11 -5.95 -8.37 -9.33
N ARG A 12 -4.91 -8.77 -10.06
CA ARG A 12 -5.03 -9.19 -11.47
C ARG A 12 -4.81 -10.70 -11.60
N GLY A 13 -5.89 -11.40 -11.89
CA GLY A 13 -5.86 -12.83 -12.21
C GLY A 13 -5.65 -13.72 -10.98
N ILE A 14 -5.26 -14.97 -11.27
CA ILE A 14 -4.95 -15.98 -10.28
C ILE A 14 -3.68 -16.72 -10.72
N LYS A 15 -2.84 -17.09 -9.75
CA LYS A 15 -1.64 -17.89 -10.01
C LYS A 15 -1.97 -19.31 -10.48
N GLY A 16 -3.08 -19.87 -9.98
CA GLY A 16 -3.51 -21.25 -10.21
C GLY A 16 -4.45 -21.71 -9.09
N TYR A 17 -4.79 -23.00 -9.14
CA TYR A 17 -5.68 -23.66 -8.19
C TYR A 17 -4.90 -24.68 -7.37
N ILE A 18 -5.33 -24.91 -6.13
CA ILE A 18 -4.78 -25.91 -5.22
C ILE A 18 -5.93 -26.68 -4.57
N CYS A 19 -5.74 -27.97 -4.30
CA CYS A 19 -6.71 -28.75 -3.54
C CYS A 19 -6.78 -28.25 -2.09
N LYS A 20 -7.99 -28.18 -1.52
CA LYS A 20 -8.26 -27.64 -0.19
C LYS A 20 -7.46 -28.34 0.91
N ASP A 21 -7.19 -29.63 0.73
CA ASP A 21 -6.47 -30.45 1.71
C ASP A 21 -5.00 -30.01 1.90
N PHE A 22 -4.46 -29.20 0.97
CA PHE A 22 -3.10 -28.65 1.04
C PHE A 22 -3.06 -27.17 1.44
N VAL A 23 -4.20 -26.58 1.82
CA VAL A 23 -4.29 -25.18 2.22
C VAL A 23 -4.03 -25.06 3.72
N ASP A 24 -2.98 -24.32 4.10
CA ASP A 24 -2.72 -23.94 5.49
C ASP A 24 -3.59 -22.74 5.87
N ASN A 25 -4.09 -22.69 7.10
CA ASN A 25 -4.79 -21.52 7.65
C ASN A 25 -3.97 -20.23 7.52
N LYS A 26 -2.64 -20.30 7.54
CA LYS A 26 -1.74 -19.15 7.35
C LYS A 26 -1.80 -18.55 5.94
N SER A 27 -2.39 -19.26 4.98
CA SER A 27 -2.58 -18.77 3.61
C SER A 27 -3.92 -18.03 3.42
N ASN A 28 -4.74 -17.92 4.46
CA ASN A 28 -5.97 -17.14 4.41
C ASN A 28 -5.67 -15.64 4.36
N ILE A 29 -6.57 -14.92 3.70
CA ILE A 29 -6.62 -13.46 3.76
C ILE A 29 -7.42 -13.08 5.00
N GLU A 30 -6.78 -12.34 5.88
CA GLU A 30 -7.39 -11.87 7.13
C GLU A 30 -8.27 -10.65 6.86
N THR A 31 -9.26 -10.43 7.73
CA THR A 31 -10.08 -9.22 7.68
C THR A 31 -9.26 -7.98 8.05
N ASN A 32 -9.69 -6.81 7.55
CA ASN A 32 -8.98 -5.54 7.76
C ASN A 32 -7.48 -5.60 7.42
N SER A 33 -7.13 -6.34 6.37
CA SER A 33 -5.74 -6.55 5.96
C SER A 33 -5.40 -5.85 4.64
N ILE A 34 -4.10 -5.69 4.40
CA ILE A 34 -3.51 -5.17 3.16
C ILE A 34 -2.55 -6.21 2.62
N LEU A 35 -2.66 -6.50 1.34
CA LEU A 35 -1.78 -7.42 0.62
C LEU A 35 -0.75 -6.63 -0.17
N LEU A 36 0.52 -6.88 0.09
CA LEU A 36 1.66 -6.23 -0.58
C LEU A 36 2.48 -7.25 -1.35
N GLN A 37 3.06 -6.81 -2.47
CA GLN A 37 4.21 -7.51 -3.03
C GLN A 37 5.39 -7.40 -2.07
N ARG A 38 6.06 -8.54 -1.82
CA ARG A 38 7.30 -8.52 -1.03
C ARG A 38 8.41 -7.75 -1.74
N ILE A 39 8.60 -7.98 -3.03
CA ILE A 39 9.66 -7.32 -3.80
C ILE A 39 9.19 -5.93 -4.17
N ILE A 40 9.93 -4.91 -3.74
CA ILE A 40 9.61 -3.52 -3.98
C ILE A 40 10.24 -3.09 -5.31
N SER A 41 9.45 -2.40 -6.13
CA SER A 41 9.94 -1.90 -7.42
C SER A 41 10.89 -0.73 -7.20
N HIS A 42 12.12 -0.83 -7.70
CA HIS A 42 13.02 0.31 -7.89
C HIS A 42 12.83 0.88 -9.29
N ILE A 43 12.62 2.19 -9.38
CA ILE A 43 12.45 2.91 -10.64
C ILE A 43 13.56 3.93 -10.72
N GLN A 44 14.37 3.89 -11.78
CA GLN A 44 15.53 4.77 -11.94
C GLN A 44 15.20 6.05 -12.74
N ASN A 45 14.18 6.00 -13.61
CA ASN A 45 13.80 7.10 -14.51
C ASN A 45 12.35 7.55 -14.21
N PRO A 46 12.04 8.86 -14.20
CA PRO A 46 12.95 10.00 -14.43
C PRO A 46 13.92 10.26 -13.27
N THR A 47 13.59 9.84 -12.05
CA THR A 47 14.47 9.93 -10.88
C THR A 47 14.42 8.62 -10.07
N PRO A 48 15.48 8.28 -9.31
CA PRO A 48 15.51 7.08 -8.48
C PRO A 48 14.48 7.13 -7.34
N HIS A 49 13.51 6.21 -7.36
CA HIS A 49 12.50 6.06 -6.31
C HIS A 49 12.07 4.60 -6.16
N ILE A 50 11.31 4.32 -5.10
CA ILE A 50 10.64 3.03 -4.93
C ILE A 50 9.14 3.17 -5.13
N LYS A 51 8.50 2.05 -5.44
CA LYS A 51 7.04 1.94 -5.49
C LYS A 51 6.56 0.70 -4.77
N PHE A 52 5.88 0.90 -3.65
CA PHE A 52 5.09 -0.17 -3.04
C PHE A 52 3.95 -0.57 -3.97
N THR A 53 3.70 -1.87 -4.04
CA THR A 53 2.57 -2.44 -4.79
C THR A 53 1.71 -3.21 -3.82
N ALA A 54 0.53 -2.66 -3.54
CA ALA A 54 -0.35 -3.10 -2.47
C ALA A 54 -1.82 -2.91 -2.85
N THR A 55 -2.69 -3.72 -2.26
CA THR A 55 -4.14 -3.64 -2.44
C THR A 55 -4.87 -4.28 -1.25
N ILE A 56 -6.19 -4.15 -1.24
CA ILE A 56 -7.09 -4.83 -0.30
C ILE A 56 -7.89 -5.85 -1.09
N ALA A 57 -7.98 -7.07 -0.55
CA ALA A 57 -8.84 -8.09 -1.13
C ALA A 57 -10.33 -7.75 -0.90
N PRO A 58 -11.22 -8.04 -1.86
CA PRO A 58 -12.66 -7.90 -1.63
C PRO A 58 -13.14 -8.70 -0.41
N ASN A 59 -14.20 -8.23 0.24
CA ASN A 59 -14.79 -8.94 1.37
C ASN A 59 -15.26 -10.35 0.94
N GLY A 60 -14.90 -11.37 1.72
CA GLY A 60 -15.26 -12.76 1.44
C GLY A 60 -14.43 -13.42 0.33
N ASP A 61 -13.32 -12.80 -0.08
CA ASP A 61 -12.39 -13.39 -1.02
C ASP A 61 -11.83 -14.72 -0.53
N LYS A 62 -12.00 -15.77 -1.32
CA LYS A 62 -11.61 -17.16 -0.99
C LYS A 62 -10.20 -17.50 -1.49
N ARG A 63 -9.51 -16.55 -2.14
CA ARG A 63 -8.18 -16.77 -2.69
C ARG A 63 -7.18 -16.93 -1.55
N GLN A 64 -6.26 -17.88 -1.71
CA GLN A 64 -5.19 -18.15 -0.74
C GLN A 64 -3.91 -17.41 -1.15
N ILE A 65 -3.21 -16.79 -0.21
CA ILE A 65 -1.94 -16.12 -0.46
C ILE A 65 -0.78 -17.13 -0.40
N VAL A 66 0.21 -16.97 -1.29
CA VAL A 66 1.45 -17.75 -1.27
C VAL A 66 2.66 -16.84 -1.05
N ASN A 67 3.82 -17.47 -0.86
CA ASN A 67 5.08 -16.96 -0.27
C ASN A 67 5.59 -15.58 -0.71
N THR A 68 5.11 -15.02 -1.83
CA THR A 68 5.55 -13.73 -2.38
C THR A 68 4.62 -12.56 -2.05
N ILE A 69 3.59 -12.78 -1.24
CA ILE A 69 2.69 -11.75 -0.70
C ILE A 69 3.03 -11.52 0.77
N PHE A 70 3.09 -10.26 1.17
CA PHE A 70 3.14 -9.84 2.57
C PHE A 70 1.76 -9.31 2.98
N GLN A 71 1.28 -9.69 4.16
CA GLN A 71 -0.03 -9.25 4.68
C GLN A 71 0.18 -8.38 5.92
N ILE A 72 -0.33 -7.15 5.90
CA ILE A 72 -0.43 -6.28 7.08
C ILE A 72 -1.85 -6.41 7.61
N ILE A 73 -2.00 -6.83 8.86
CA ILE A 73 -3.28 -6.92 9.55
C ILE A 73 -3.43 -5.66 10.41
N CYS A 74 -4.43 -4.83 10.12
CA CYS A 74 -4.66 -3.60 10.86
C CYS A 74 -5.50 -3.88 12.10
N LYS A 75 -5.17 -3.21 13.21
CA LYS A 75 -5.99 -3.26 14.44
C LYS A 75 -7.39 -2.71 14.16
N GLU A 76 -8.38 -3.12 14.96
CA GLU A 76 -9.80 -2.79 14.74
C GLU A 76 -10.08 -1.28 14.61
N ASN A 77 -9.32 -0.45 15.30
CA ASN A 77 -9.48 1.01 15.29
C ASN A 77 -8.76 1.71 14.13
N ILE A 78 -8.06 0.97 13.25
CA ILE A 78 -7.31 1.52 12.13
C ILE A 78 -7.83 0.87 10.85
N SER A 79 -8.38 1.70 9.95
CA SER A 79 -8.84 1.24 8.64
C SER A 79 -7.66 0.80 7.76
N ASN A 80 -7.74 -0.38 7.18
CA ASN A 80 -6.78 -0.83 6.17
C ASN A 80 -6.70 0.11 4.96
N LYS A 81 -7.78 0.83 4.62
CA LYS A 81 -7.81 1.81 3.52
C LYS A 81 -6.96 3.03 3.84
N TYR A 82 -6.98 3.49 5.09
CA TYR A 82 -6.11 4.58 5.55
C TYR A 82 -4.64 4.20 5.40
N ILE A 83 -4.25 3.04 5.94
CA ILE A 83 -2.86 2.55 5.83
C ILE A 83 -2.47 2.28 4.37
N LEU A 84 -3.37 1.77 3.54
CA LEU A 84 -3.12 1.60 2.10
C LEU A 84 -2.85 2.93 1.40
N GLY A 85 -3.63 3.98 1.72
CA GLY A 85 -3.40 5.33 1.22
C GLY A 85 -2.03 5.88 1.61
N LEU A 86 -1.64 5.71 2.88
CA LEU A 86 -0.31 6.10 3.35
C LEU A 86 0.80 5.36 2.61
N LEU A 87 0.73 4.03 2.51
CA LEU A 87 1.74 3.20 1.85
C LEU A 87 1.93 3.56 0.37
N HIS A 88 0.87 4.00 -0.30
CA HIS A 88 0.94 4.41 -1.70
C HIS A 88 1.36 5.86 -1.91
N SER A 89 1.37 6.69 -0.86
CA SER A 89 1.76 8.09 -0.94
C SER A 89 3.23 8.28 -1.30
N LYS A 90 3.54 9.40 -1.97
CA LYS A 90 4.92 9.80 -2.29
C LYS A 90 5.78 9.96 -1.03
N LEU A 91 5.22 10.52 0.05
CA LEU A 91 5.94 10.72 1.31
C LEU A 91 6.49 9.41 1.87
N ILE A 92 5.65 8.38 1.99
CA ILE A 92 6.05 7.11 2.60
C ILE A 92 7.03 6.35 1.69
N ASN A 93 6.83 6.40 0.38
CA ASN A 93 7.77 5.80 -0.58
C ASN A 93 9.13 6.50 -0.51
N TRP A 94 9.15 7.84 -0.50
CA TRP A 94 10.38 8.65 -0.35
C TRP A 94 11.10 8.36 0.97
N TYR A 95 10.35 8.32 2.08
CA TYR A 95 10.89 8.04 3.40
C TYR A 95 11.53 6.64 3.45
N CYS A 96 10.80 5.62 3.02
CA CYS A 96 11.30 4.25 3.03
C CYS A 96 12.52 4.08 2.13
N TYR A 97 12.53 4.70 0.95
CA TYR A 97 13.68 4.64 0.06
C TYR A 97 14.93 5.23 0.71
N ARG A 98 14.81 6.38 1.39
CA ARG A 98 15.96 7.05 2.00
C ARG A 98 16.41 6.42 3.31
N PHE A 99 15.47 6.10 4.20
CA PHE A 99 15.81 5.76 5.59
C PHE A 99 15.70 4.28 5.90
N CYS A 100 14.77 3.56 5.26
CA CYS A 100 14.62 2.12 5.49
C CYS A 100 15.58 1.32 4.60
N PHE A 101 15.70 1.72 3.32
CA PHE A 101 16.52 1.01 2.33
C PHE A 101 17.85 1.70 2.02
N SER A 102 18.13 2.87 2.59
CA SER A 102 19.39 3.60 2.35
C SER A 102 19.73 3.77 0.86
N LYS A 103 18.70 4.00 0.03
CA LYS A 103 18.79 4.09 -1.44
C LYS A 103 19.34 2.83 -2.14
N ALA A 104 19.15 1.66 -1.56
CA ALA A 104 19.52 0.39 -2.19
C ALA A 104 18.82 0.22 -3.56
N ILE A 105 19.55 -0.34 -4.52
CA ILE A 105 19.07 -0.59 -5.89
C ILE A 105 18.59 -2.04 -6.06
N ARG A 106 19.11 -2.97 -5.23
CA ARG A 106 18.78 -4.40 -5.26
C ARG A 106 18.38 -4.89 -3.86
N SER A 107 17.56 -5.94 -3.81
CA SER A 107 17.16 -6.64 -2.58
C SER A 107 16.26 -5.83 -1.62
N MET A 108 15.37 -5.00 -2.16
CA MET A 108 14.35 -4.31 -1.36
C MET A 108 13.14 -5.21 -1.16
N ASP A 109 13.21 -6.03 -0.12
CA ASP A 109 12.10 -6.85 0.32
C ASP A 109 11.35 -6.16 1.45
N PHE A 110 10.02 -6.09 1.33
CA PHE A 110 9.15 -5.71 2.42
C PHE A 110 9.18 -6.80 3.50
N SER A 111 9.42 -6.37 4.74
CA SER A 111 9.55 -7.24 5.90
C SER A 111 8.95 -6.57 7.13
N ASN A 112 8.81 -7.33 8.22
CA ASN A 112 8.38 -6.79 9.52
C ASN A 112 9.30 -5.65 10.00
N GLU A 113 10.61 -5.74 9.73
CA GLU A 113 11.57 -4.70 10.11
C GLU A 113 11.32 -3.39 9.37
N ILE A 114 10.97 -3.46 8.08
CA ILE A 114 10.61 -2.27 7.29
C ILE A 114 9.30 -1.70 7.79
N ALA A 115 8.27 -2.55 7.98
CA ALA A 115 6.96 -2.12 8.45
C ALA A 115 7.05 -1.36 9.79
N ASN A 116 7.87 -1.85 10.73
CA ASN A 116 8.08 -1.20 12.03
C ASN A 116 8.82 0.13 11.97
N LYS A 117 9.51 0.44 10.87
CA LYS A 117 10.22 1.71 10.67
C LYS A 117 9.35 2.77 9.99
N ILE A 118 8.20 2.38 9.43
CA ILE A 118 7.30 3.34 8.76
C ILE A 118 6.65 4.20 9.84
N PRO A 119 6.85 5.53 9.83
CA PRO A 119 6.11 6.40 10.72
C PRO A 119 4.64 6.37 10.30
N LEU A 120 3.76 5.96 11.20
CA LEU A 120 2.32 5.98 11.00
C LEU A 120 1.71 6.93 12.03
N PRO A 121 1.15 8.09 11.62
CA PRO A 121 0.56 9.04 12.53
C PRO A 121 -0.68 8.42 13.16
N GLU A 122 -0.78 8.58 14.47
CA GLU A 122 -1.98 8.23 15.21
C GLU A 122 -3.15 9.10 14.75
N ILE A 123 -4.33 8.50 14.66
CA ILE A 123 -5.55 9.23 14.32
C ILE A 123 -6.06 9.87 15.61
N THR A 124 -6.15 11.20 15.60
CA THR A 124 -6.68 12.03 16.67
C THR A 124 -7.87 12.81 16.14
N GLU A 125 -8.65 13.43 17.03
CA GLU A 125 -9.80 14.25 16.64
C GLU A 125 -9.44 15.37 15.63
N GLN A 126 -8.21 15.90 15.71
CA GLN A 126 -7.74 17.00 14.85
C GLN A 126 -7.45 16.53 13.42
N ASN A 127 -7.04 15.28 13.23
CA ASN A 127 -6.67 14.75 11.91
C ASN A 127 -7.66 13.70 11.38
N GLN A 128 -8.70 13.36 12.15
CA GLN A 128 -9.75 12.40 11.77
C GLN A 128 -10.36 12.73 10.41
N SER A 129 -10.68 14.00 10.15
CA SER A 129 -11.27 14.43 8.87
C SER A 129 -10.35 14.18 7.67
N ILE A 130 -9.03 14.31 7.86
CA ILE A 130 -8.02 14.01 6.83
C ILE A 130 -7.95 12.49 6.62
N ALA A 131 -7.92 11.70 7.71
CA ALA A 131 -7.92 10.25 7.63
C ALA A 131 -9.17 9.72 6.92
N ASP A 132 -10.35 10.26 7.23
CA ASP A 132 -11.62 9.90 6.59
C ASP A 132 -11.61 10.25 5.10
N SER A 133 -11.08 11.42 4.73
CA SER A 133 -10.94 11.82 3.33
C SER A 133 -10.03 10.87 2.55
N ILE A 134 -8.89 10.45 3.14
CA ILE A 134 -8.00 9.44 2.55
C ILE A 134 -8.75 8.11 2.36
N ILE A 135 -9.51 7.67 3.37
CA ILE A 135 -10.27 6.41 3.30
C ILE A 135 -11.29 6.45 2.15
N ILE A 136 -12.02 7.57 2.00
CA ILE A 136 -13.02 7.75 0.94
C ILE A 136 -12.36 7.68 -0.45
N LEU A 137 -11.25 8.41 -0.65
CA LEU A 137 -10.54 8.39 -1.94
C LEU A 137 -9.97 7.00 -2.25
N VAL A 138 -9.42 6.29 -1.25
CA VAL A 138 -8.93 4.93 -1.43
C VAL A 138 -10.07 3.96 -1.78
N GLU A 139 -11.23 4.08 -1.13
CA GLU A 139 -12.43 3.30 -1.47
C GLU A 139 -12.85 3.53 -2.92
N GLU A 140 -12.86 4.79 -3.38
CA GLU A 140 -13.18 5.13 -4.76
C GLU A 140 -12.20 4.51 -5.76
N ILE A 141 -10.90 4.64 -5.51
CA ILE A 141 -9.84 4.03 -6.34
C ILE A 141 -10.02 2.52 -6.43
N LEU A 142 -10.26 1.85 -5.30
CA LEU A 142 -10.47 0.40 -5.24
C LEU A 142 -11.71 -0.01 -6.05
N ASN A 143 -12.81 0.75 -5.95
CA ASN A 143 -14.04 0.48 -6.69
C ASN A 143 -13.88 0.68 -8.20
N LEU A 144 -13.16 1.72 -8.63
CA LEU A 144 -12.83 1.94 -10.04
C LEU A 144 -11.98 0.80 -10.58
N LYS A 145 -10.92 0.42 -9.87
CA LYS A 145 -9.99 -0.63 -10.30
C LYS A 145 -10.53 -2.05 -10.17
N ALA A 146 -11.56 -2.27 -9.34
CA ALA A 146 -12.30 -3.51 -9.32
C ALA A 146 -13.09 -3.74 -10.62
N LYS A 147 -13.60 -2.67 -11.24
CA LYS A 147 -14.27 -2.73 -12.56
C LYS A 147 -13.27 -2.90 -13.69
N ASP A 148 -12.21 -2.11 -13.66
CA ASP A 148 -11.10 -2.20 -14.61
C ASP A 148 -9.76 -1.87 -13.93
N PRO A 149 -8.87 -2.85 -13.73
CA PRO A 149 -7.57 -2.65 -13.09
C PRO A 149 -6.68 -1.60 -13.77
N THR A 150 -6.94 -1.31 -15.06
CA THR A 150 -6.17 -0.35 -15.86
C THR A 150 -6.70 1.08 -15.79
N THR A 151 -7.85 1.30 -15.12
CA THR A 151 -8.42 2.63 -14.93
C THR A 151 -7.41 3.59 -14.29
N ASP A 152 -7.27 4.77 -14.90
CA ASP A 152 -6.40 5.83 -14.42
C ASP A 152 -7.01 6.48 -13.17
N THR A 153 -6.22 6.53 -12.11
CA THR A 153 -6.58 7.05 -10.79
C THR A 153 -5.57 8.08 -10.28
N LEU A 154 -4.66 8.56 -11.15
CA LEU A 154 -3.57 9.45 -10.78
C LEU A 154 -4.05 10.74 -10.10
N HIS A 155 -5.21 11.25 -10.51
CA HIS A 155 -5.80 12.44 -9.88
C HIS A 155 -6.16 12.19 -8.41
N LEU A 156 -6.91 11.11 -8.12
CA LEU A 156 -7.28 10.72 -6.75
C LEU A 156 -6.05 10.39 -5.91
N GLU A 157 -5.06 9.74 -6.50
CA GLU A 157 -3.78 9.45 -5.83
C GLU A 157 -3.02 10.73 -5.46
N SER A 158 -3.04 11.75 -6.33
CA SER A 158 -2.43 13.05 -6.04
C SER A 158 -3.18 13.82 -4.95
N GLU A 159 -4.51 13.66 -4.84
CA GLU A 159 -5.27 14.23 -3.73
C GLU A 159 -4.91 13.56 -2.41
N ILE A 160 -4.73 12.23 -2.41
CA ILE A 160 -4.21 11.49 -1.25
C ILE A 160 -2.82 12.02 -0.87
N ASP A 161 -1.91 12.22 -1.83
CA ASP A 161 -0.58 12.78 -1.53
C ASP A 161 -0.67 14.13 -0.81
N ASN A 162 -1.53 15.04 -1.28
CA ASN A 162 -1.75 16.34 -0.65
C ASN A 162 -2.32 16.22 0.77
N LEU A 163 -3.27 15.30 0.99
CA LEU A 163 -3.82 15.03 2.32
C LEU A 163 -2.76 14.46 3.25
N VAL A 164 -1.89 13.58 2.75
CA VAL A 164 -0.77 13.02 3.51
C VAL A 164 0.24 14.11 3.86
N TYR A 165 0.58 15.03 2.97
CA TYR A 165 1.45 16.15 3.32
C TYR A 165 0.87 17.02 4.46
N LYS A 166 -0.44 17.30 4.41
CA LYS A 166 -1.14 18.00 5.49
C LYS A 166 -1.14 17.21 6.80
N LEU A 167 -1.37 15.90 6.72
CA LEU A 167 -1.37 15.00 7.89
C LEU A 167 -0.04 15.02 8.64
N TYR A 168 1.08 15.19 7.93
CA TYR A 168 2.43 15.28 8.51
C TYR A 168 2.89 16.73 8.73
N ASN A 169 2.03 17.73 8.49
CA ASN A 169 2.33 19.15 8.62
C ASN A 169 3.57 19.59 7.82
N LEU A 170 3.74 19.06 6.60
CA LEU A 170 4.89 19.39 5.77
C LEU A 170 4.77 20.78 5.14
N THR A 171 5.89 21.48 5.09
CA THR A 171 6.03 22.77 4.39
C THR A 171 6.22 22.57 2.89
N GLU A 172 5.97 23.62 2.10
CA GLU A 172 6.20 23.59 0.64
C GLU A 172 7.65 23.25 0.28
N ALA A 173 8.62 23.72 1.09
CA ALA A 173 10.03 23.42 0.89
C ALA A 173 10.33 21.92 1.08
N GLU A 174 9.71 21.28 2.08
CA GLU A 174 9.86 19.84 2.33
C GLU A 174 9.16 19.01 1.26
N ILE A 175 7.95 19.41 0.85
CA ILE A 175 7.22 18.76 -0.25
C ILE A 175 8.06 18.79 -1.53
N LYS A 176 8.69 19.93 -1.83
CA LYS A 176 9.57 20.04 -3.00
C LYS A 176 10.76 19.07 -2.97
N ILE A 177 11.29 18.75 -1.79
CA ILE A 177 12.38 17.75 -1.63
C ILE A 177 11.86 16.30 -1.83
N ILE A 178 10.58 16.07 -1.53
CA ILE A 178 9.93 14.77 -1.71
C ILE A 178 9.62 14.53 -3.19
N GLU A 179 9.19 15.56 -3.89
CA GLU A 179 8.77 15.48 -5.30
C GLU A 179 9.89 15.72 -6.32
N SER A 180 11.07 16.17 -5.89
CA SER A 180 12.27 16.29 -6.73
C SER A 180 12.87 14.93 -7.09
#